data_AF-A0A0P7TR13-F1
#
_entry.id   AF-A0A0P7TR13-F1
#
_cell.length_a   1.000
_cell.length_b   1.000
_cell.length_c   1.000
_cell.angle_alpha   90.00
_cell.angle_beta   90.00
_cell.angle_gamma   90.00
#
_symmetry.space_group_name_H-M   'P 1'
#
loop_
_entity.id
_entity.type
_entity.pdbx_description
1 polymer ?
#
loop_
_entity_poly.entity_id
_entity_poly.type
_entity_poly.pdbx_seq_one_letter_code
_entity_poly.pdbx_strand_id
1 'polypeptide(L)'
;MSNYLTGASIVFQSGGKSSAALHVARAVCRRAERRVASIVRTGEADTDVARFLNRLSDYLFTVARYAALKEGHQEKIYRRPQ
;
A
#
# COMPACT_ATOMS: atom_id res chain seq x y z
N MET A 1 25.85 0.24 -16.66
CA MET A 1 25.28 -1.10 -16.37
C MET A 1 24.36 -0.98 -15.15
N SER A 2 23.18 -0.36 -15.17
CA SER A 2 21.94 -0.62 -15.93
C SER A 2 21.55 -2.10 -16.00
N ASN A 3 20.95 -2.59 -14.91
CA ASN A 3 20.06 -3.75 -14.72
C ASN A 3 19.99 -3.87 -13.17
N TYR A 4 18.87 -3.63 -12.47
CA TYR A 4 17.63 -4.38 -12.53
C TYR A 4 16.42 -3.49 -12.18
N LEU A 5 15.43 -3.60 -13.05
CA LEU A 5 14.06 -3.18 -12.89
C LEU A 5 13.40 -3.90 -11.69
N THR A 6 12.49 -3.19 -11.02
CA THR A 6 11.26 -3.74 -10.40
C THR A 6 11.40 -5.05 -9.61
N GLY A 7 12.05 -5.00 -8.45
CA GLY A 7 11.81 -5.97 -7.38
C GLY A 7 10.78 -5.39 -6.43
N ALA A 8 9.62 -6.04 -6.24
CA ALA A 8 8.65 -5.67 -5.21
C ALA A 8 9.27 -5.85 -3.82
N SER A 9 10.01 -4.85 -3.36
CA SER A 9 10.56 -4.80 -2.00
C SER A 9 9.39 -4.69 -1.03
N ILE A 10 9.19 -5.74 -0.22
CA ILE A 10 8.25 -5.69 0.89
C ILE A 10 8.93 -4.85 1.96
N VAL A 11 8.43 -3.64 2.15
CA VAL A 11 8.89 -2.77 3.23
C VAL A 11 8.20 -3.22 4.51
N PHE A 12 8.98 -3.40 5.58
CA PHE A 12 8.42 -3.76 6.88
C PHE A 12 7.76 -2.54 7.52
N GLN A 13 6.54 -2.71 8.05
CA GLN A 13 5.72 -1.65 8.67
C GLN A 13 6.29 -1.19 10.03
N SER A 14 7.57 -0.80 10.09
CA SER A 14 8.25 -0.38 11.31
C SER A 14 8.84 1.02 11.10
N GLY A 15 7.96 2.00 10.89
CA GLY A 15 8.32 3.40 10.69
C GLY A 15 7.78 4.36 11.76
N GLY A 16 7.26 3.87 12.89
CA GLY A 16 6.66 4.68 13.97
C GLY A 16 5.12 4.61 14.04
N LYS A 17 4.51 5.31 15.02
CA LYS A 17 3.06 5.25 15.30
C LYS A 17 2.22 5.77 14.12
N SER A 18 2.70 6.82 13.44
CA SER A 18 2.02 7.42 12.30
C SER A 18 2.06 6.51 11.08
N SER A 19 3.22 5.89 10.80
CA SER A 19 3.36 4.86 9.76
C SER A 19 2.43 3.67 10.04
N ALA A 20 2.38 3.16 11.27
CA ALA A 20 1.50 2.06 11.64
C ALA A 20 0.01 2.36 11.37
N ALA A 21 -0.47 3.55 11.76
CA ALA A 21 -1.84 3.97 11.50
C ALA A 21 -2.17 4.03 9.99
N LEU A 22 -1.23 4.52 9.17
CA LEU A 22 -1.38 4.59 7.71
C LEU A 22 -1.38 3.20 7.05
N HIS A 23 -0.62 2.25 7.60
CA HIS A 23 -0.65 0.86 7.15
C HIS A 23 -1.96 0.16 7.52
N VAL A 24 -2.54 0.47 8.69
CA VAL A 24 -3.90 0.02 9.04
C VAL A 24 -4.93 0.59 8.06
N ALA A 25 -4.86 1.89 7.75
CA ALA A 25 -5.73 2.52 6.76
C ALA A 25 -5.58 1.84 5.38
N ARG A 26 -4.36 1.51 4.95
CA ARG A 26 -4.11 0.75 3.70
C ARG A 26 -4.73 -0.64 3.76
N ALA A 27 -4.63 -1.34 4.88
CA ALA A 27 -5.26 -2.65 5.06
C ALA A 27 -6.80 -2.57 4.98
N VAL A 28 -7.40 -1.52 5.54
CA VAL A 28 -8.84 -1.22 5.42
C VAL A 28 -9.21 -0.99 3.96
N CYS A 29 -8.44 -0.15 3.23
CA CYS A 29 -8.69 0.13 1.81
C CYS A 29 -8.60 -1.13 0.95
N ARG A 30 -7.60 -2.00 1.17
CA ARG A 30 -7.49 -3.28 0.47
C ARG A 30 -8.63 -4.25 0.80
N ARG A 31 -9.20 -4.20 2.02
CA ARG A 31 -10.42 -4.96 2.36
C ARG A 31 -11.65 -4.41 1.62
N ALA A 32 -11.80 -3.08 1.58
CA ALA A 32 -12.88 -2.44 0.85
C ALA A 32 -12.80 -2.74 -0.65
N GLU A 33 -11.60 -2.66 -1.24
CA GLU A 33 -11.33 -3.02 -2.64
C GLU A 33 -11.77 -4.45 -2.94
N ARG A 34 -11.44 -5.44 -2.09
CA ARG A 34 -11.87 -6.83 -2.31
C ARG A 34 -13.39 -7.00 -2.31
N ARG A 35 -14.09 -6.27 -1.43
CA ARG A 35 -15.56 -6.30 -1.38
C ARG A 35 -16.16 -5.64 -2.61
N VAL A 36 -15.68 -4.44 -2.97
CA VAL A 36 -16.12 -3.71 -4.16
C VAL A 36 -15.81 -4.49 -5.43
N ALA A 37 -14.62 -5.10 -5.55
CA ALA A 37 -14.27 -5.93 -6.70
C ALA A 37 -15.21 -7.13 -6.86
N SER A 38 -15.75 -7.68 -5.77
CA SER A 38 -16.78 -8.72 -5.86
C SER A 38 -18.09 -8.20 -6.41
N ILE A 39 -18.49 -6.99 -6.03
CA ILE A 39 -19.74 -6.33 -6.47
C ILE A 39 -19.62 -5.81 -7.91
N VAL A 40 -18.44 -5.32 -8.31
CA VAL A 40 -18.13 -4.93 -9.69
C VAL A 40 -18.20 -6.14 -10.61
N ARG A 41 -17.71 -7.31 -10.15
CA ARG A 41 -17.82 -8.57 -10.93
C ARG A 41 -19.26 -9.04 -11.09
N THR A 42 -20.15 -8.74 -10.14
CA THR A 42 -21.58 -9.05 -10.27
C THR A 42 -22.35 -8.00 -11.09
N GLY A 43 -21.67 -6.93 -11.55
CA GLY A 43 -22.26 -5.89 -12.40
C GLY A 43 -23.05 -4.81 -11.65
N GLU A 44 -23.03 -4.84 -10.32
CA GLU A 44 -23.81 -3.91 -9.47
C GLU A 44 -23.05 -2.62 -9.10
N ALA A 45 -21.76 -2.54 -9.43
CA ALA A 45 -20.92 -1.38 -9.11
C ALA A 45 -20.04 -0.96 -10.27
N ASP A 46 -19.75 0.34 -10.33
CA ASP A 46 -18.90 0.94 -11.35
C ASP A 46 -17.41 0.58 -11.14
N THR A 47 -16.74 0.27 -12.26
CA THR A 47 -15.30 -0.02 -12.31
C THR A 47 -14.44 1.16 -11.85
N ASP A 48 -14.97 2.39 -11.94
CA ASP A 48 -14.29 3.61 -11.49
C ASP A 48 -14.06 3.63 -9.97
N VAL A 49 -14.97 3.03 -9.19
CA VAL A 49 -14.83 2.92 -7.73
C VAL A 49 -13.67 1.98 -7.36
N ALA A 50 -13.53 0.86 -8.07
CA ALA A 50 -12.40 -0.05 -7.89
C ALA A 50 -11.07 0.63 -8.25
N ARG A 51 -11.05 1.42 -9.34
CA ARG A 51 -9.87 2.19 -9.76
C ARG A 51 -9.48 3.25 -8.73
N PHE A 52 -10.46 3.93 -8.14
CA PHE A 52 -10.23 4.90 -7.07
C PHE A 52 -9.62 4.24 -5.82
N LEU A 53 -10.17 3.11 -5.38
CA LEU A 53 -9.65 2.38 -4.22
C LEU A 53 -8.22 1.88 -4.43
N ASN A 54 -7.87 1.43 -5.63
CA ASN A 54 -6.50 1.06 -5.94
C ASN A 54 -5.56 2.27 -5.81
N ARG A 55 -5.90 3.42 -6.39
CA ARG A 55 -5.11 4.67 -6.25
C ARG A 55 -5.00 5.15 -4.81
N LEU A 56 -6.08 5.07 -4.03
CA LEU A 56 -6.07 5.44 -2.62
C LEU A 56 -5.09 4.56 -1.82
N SER A 57 -5.05 3.27 -2.12
CA SER A 57 -4.13 2.35 -1.44
C SER A 57 -2.65 2.67 -1.72
N ASP A 58 -2.33 3.19 -2.92
CA ASP A 58 -0.98 3.60 -3.33
C ASP A 58 -0.60 4.97 -2.74
N TYR A 59 -1.58 5.87 -2.64
CA TYR A 59 -1.42 7.13 -1.91
C TYR A 59 -1.09 6.88 -0.43
N LEU A 60 -1.86 6.01 0.24
CA LEU A 60 -1.62 5.65 1.63
C LEU A 60 -0.26 5.00 1.84
N PHE A 61 0.24 4.23 0.87
CA PHE A 61 1.60 3.70 0.91
C PHE A 61 2.62 4.85 0.86
N THR A 62 2.50 5.76 -0.11
CA THR A 62 3.41 6.91 -0.25
C THR A 62 3.43 7.80 0.99
N VAL A 63 2.25 8.11 1.56
CA VAL A 63 2.14 8.93 2.78
C VAL A 63 2.74 8.21 3.99
N ALA A 64 2.58 6.89 4.10
CA ALA A 64 3.22 6.12 5.17
C ALA A 64 4.75 6.21 5.12
N ARG A 65 5.33 6.15 3.92
CA ARG A 65 6.78 6.34 3.72
C ARG A 65 7.22 7.76 4.08
N TYR A 66 6.43 8.76 3.68
CA TYR A 66 6.71 10.16 4.01
C TYR A 66 6.64 10.42 5.52
N ALA A 67 5.66 9.84 6.20
CA ALA A 67 5.52 9.93 7.65
C ALA A 67 6.71 9.26 8.37
N ALA A 68 7.12 8.06 7.93
CA ALA A 68 8.30 7.39 8.47
C ALA A 68 9.59 8.21 8.26
N LEU A 69 9.75 8.83 7.09
CA LEU A 69 10.87 9.72 6.79
C LEU A 69 10.87 10.97 7.69
N LYS A 70 9.70 11.55 7.96
CA LYS A 70 9.54 12.70 8.87
C LYS A 70 9.82 12.35 10.32
N GLU A 71 9.47 11.14 10.76
CA GLU A 71 9.78 10.65 12.11
C GLU A 71 11.25 10.18 12.25
N GLY A 72 12.05 10.22 11.17
CA GLY A 72 13.46 9.82 11.20
C GLY A 72 13.68 8.31 11.34
N HIS A 73 12.62 7.52 11.17
CA HIS A 73 12.68 6.06 11.29
C HIS A 73 13.06 5.44 9.94
N GLN A 74 14.19 4.74 9.89
CA GLN A 74 14.64 4.04 8.69
C GLN A 74 13.73 2.84 8.39
N GLU A 75 13.14 2.84 7.19
CA GLU A 75 12.42 1.68 6.65
C GLU A 75 13.36 0.48 6.54
N LYS A 76 13.09 -0.60 7.29
CA LYS A 76 13.75 -1.89 7.08
C LYS A 76 13.20 -2.53 5.80
N ILE A 77 14.05 -2.55 4.78
CA ILE A 77 13.78 -3.27 3.53
C ILE A 77 13.99 -4.76 3.77
N TYR A 78 12.94 -5.56 3.60
CA TYR A 78 13.09 -7.01 3.61
C TYR A 78 13.74 -7.47 2.32
N ARG A 79 14.89 -8.13 2.43
CA ARG A 79 15.55 -8.83 1.33
C ARG A 79 15.24 -10.32 1.48
N ARG A 80 14.60 -10.91 0.47
CA ARG A 80 14.32 -12.34 0.45
C ARG A 80 15.68 -13.09 0.54
N PRO A 81 15.87 -13.99 1.52
CA PRO A 81 17.07 -14.83 1.53
C PRO A 81 17.03 -15.74 0.29
N GLN A 82 18.18 -15.84 -0.38
CA GLN A 82 18.38 -16.70 -1.55
C GLN A 82 18.43 -18.16 -1.12
#